data_AF-V5H5Q8-F1
#
_entry.id   AF-V5H5Q8-F1
#
_cell.length_a   1.000
_cell.length_b   1.000
_cell.length_c   1.000
_cell.angle_alpha   90.00
_cell.angle_beta   90.00
_cell.angle_gamma   90.00
#
_symmetry.space_group_name_H-M   'P 1'
#
loop_
_entity.id
_entity.type
_entity.pdbx_description
1 polymer ?
#
loop_
_entity_poly.entity_id
_entity_poly.type
_entity_poly.pdbx_seq_one_letter_code
_entity_poly.pdbx_strand_id
1 'polypeptide(L)'
;LSKKCDEMERRIKACQERLTESEQYSRNVNLEIKGVEKRDREVLPELMEKIGDVIGEPIARADIASCHRVPTRDAGISNIIVQFVNRGKR
;
A
#
# COMPACT_ATOMS: atom_id res chain seq x y z
N LEU A 1 -39.53 -4.13 -16.80
CA LEU A 1 -38.21 -4.80 -16.77
C LEU A 1 -37.07 -3.78 -16.94
N SER A 2 -37.04 -2.96 -18.00
CA SER A 2 -35.99 -1.95 -18.22
C SER A 2 -35.75 -0.99 -17.03
N LYS A 3 -36.77 -0.34 -16.46
CA LYS A 3 -36.59 0.57 -15.31
C LYS A 3 -35.88 -0.06 -14.10
N LYS A 4 -36.13 -1.35 -13.82
CA LYS A 4 -35.45 -2.07 -12.73
C LYS A 4 -34.00 -2.38 -13.08
N CYS A 5 -33.69 -2.67 -14.35
CA CYS A 5 -32.32 -2.81 -14.83
C CYS A 5 -31.55 -1.49 -14.68
N ASP A 6 -32.14 -0.37 -15.12
CA ASP A 6 -31.50 0.97 -15.05
C ASP A 6 -31.26 1.42 -13.60
N GLU A 7 -32.14 1.03 -12.67
CA GLU A 7 -31.97 1.30 -11.24
C GLU A 7 -30.87 0.41 -10.63
N MET A 8 -30.81 -0.87 -11.04
CA MET A 8 -29.79 -1.79 -10.56
C MET A 8 -28.39 -1.43 -11.06
N GLU A 9 -28.26 -1.01 -12.33
CA GLU A 9 -27.01 -0.48 -12.89
C GLU A 9 -26.52 0.76 -12.13
N ARG A 10 -27.43 1.70 -11.81
CA ARG A 10 -27.08 2.87 -11.01
C ARG A 10 -26.56 2.51 -9.62
N ARG A 11 -27.18 1.51 -8.97
CA ARG A 11 -26.73 1.02 -7.66
C ARG A 11 -25.39 0.31 -7.73
N ILE A 12 -25.15 -0.49 -8.77
CA ILE A 12 -23.85 -1.14 -9.00
C ILE A 12 -22.77 -0.07 -9.18
N LYS A 13 -23.01 0.92 -10.03
CA LYS A 13 -22.06 2.01 -10.27
C LYS A 13 -21.73 2.78 -9.00
N ALA A 14 -22.75 3.20 -8.25
CA ALA A 14 -22.54 3.92 -6.99
C ALA A 14 -21.78 3.07 -5.95
N CYS A 15 -22.01 1.76 -5.94
CA CYS A 15 -21.27 0.84 -5.07
C CYS A 15 -19.79 0.74 -5.48
N GLN A 16 -19.52 0.60 -6.78
CA GLN A 16 -18.16 0.55 -7.33
C GLN A 16 -17.37 1.84 -7.05
N GLU A 17 -18.02 3.00 -7.18
CA GLU A 17 -17.42 4.30 -6.87
C GLU A 17 -17.03 4.39 -5.40
N ARG A 18 -17.94 4.01 -4.48
CA ARG A 18 -17.67 4.00 -3.03
C ARG A 18 -16.57 3.01 -2.64
N LEU A 19 -16.55 1.84 -3.27
CA LEU A 19 -15.50 0.84 -3.05
C LEU A 19 -14.14 1.40 -3.48
N THR A 20 -14.08 1.98 -4.68
CA THR A 20 -12.87 2.60 -5.21
C THR A 20 -12.38 3.71 -4.28
N GLU A 21 -13.26 4.60 -3.84
CA GLU A 21 -12.91 5.70 -2.93
C GLU A 21 -12.35 5.16 -1.60
N SER A 22 -13.00 4.13 -1.02
CA SER A 22 -12.54 3.50 0.21
C SER A 22 -11.17 2.84 0.05
N GLU A 23 -10.92 2.16 -1.07
CA GLU A 23 -9.63 1.55 -1.37
C GLU A 23 -8.53 2.61 -1.52
N GLN A 24 -8.80 3.69 -2.25
CA GLN A 24 -7.86 4.80 -2.41
C GLN A 24 -7.56 5.49 -1.07
N TYR A 25 -8.59 5.70 -0.24
CA TYR A 25 -8.41 6.25 1.09
C TYR A 25 -7.53 5.36 1.98
N SER A 26 -7.68 4.04 1.88
CA SER A 26 -6.84 3.06 2.58
C SER A 26 -5.39 3.09 2.09
N ARG A 27 -5.18 3.28 0.78
CA ARG A 27 -3.82 3.41 0.19
C ARG A 27 -3.12 4.72 0.55
N ASN A 28 -3.83 5.74 1.01
CA ASN A 28 -3.21 7.02 1.36
C ASN A 28 -2.19 6.95 2.49
N VAL A 29 -2.24 5.92 3.33
CA VAL A 29 -1.23 5.67 4.38
C VAL A 29 -0.08 4.76 3.92
N ASN A 30 -0.09 4.35 2.65
CA ASN A 30 0.91 3.44 2.12
C ASN A 30 2.00 4.19 1.35
N LEU A 31 3.24 3.70 1.45
CA LEU A 31 4.34 4.00 0.52
C LEU A 31 4.68 2.75 -0.28
N GLU A 32 4.89 2.94 -1.58
CA GLU A 32 5.43 1.91 -2.47
C GLU A 32 6.89 2.24 -2.78
N ILE A 33 7.79 1.31 -2.44
CA ILE A 33 9.21 1.43 -2.68
C ILE A 33 9.58 0.46 -3.81
N LYS A 34 10.16 1.00 -4.89
CA LYS A 34 10.49 0.27 -6.11
C LYS A 34 11.99 0.05 -6.23
N GLY A 35 12.39 -0.97 -7.01
CA GLY A 35 13.78 -1.21 -7.36
C GLY A 35 14.64 -1.77 -6.22
N VAL A 36 14.02 -2.29 -5.15
CA VAL A 36 14.75 -2.92 -4.05
C VAL A 36 14.96 -4.40 -4.38
N GLU A 37 16.21 -4.79 -4.52
CA GLU A 37 16.59 -6.20 -4.68
C GLU A 37 16.14 -7.04 -3.47
N LYS A 38 15.70 -8.26 -3.75
CA LYS A 38 15.32 -9.21 -2.72
C LYS A 38 16.57 -9.83 -2.11
N ARG A 39 16.65 -9.82 -0.78
CA ARG A 39 17.73 -10.47 -0.03
C ARG A 39 17.18 -11.65 0.76
N ASP A 40 17.97 -12.72 0.85
CA ASP A 40 17.64 -13.84 1.71
C ASP A 40 17.60 -13.39 3.18
N ARG A 41 16.57 -13.85 3.90
CA ARG A 41 16.32 -13.51 5.32
C ARG A 41 16.23 -12.00 5.58
N GLU A 42 15.69 -11.24 4.63
CA GLU A 42 15.47 -9.82 4.84
C GLU A 42 14.52 -9.51 6.00
N VAL A 43 14.84 -8.45 6.73
CA VAL A 43 13.97 -7.87 7.76
C VAL A 43 13.54 -6.51 7.25
N LEU A 44 12.35 -6.44 6.63
CA LEU A 44 11.86 -5.22 5.99
C LEU A 44 11.78 -4.00 6.92
N PRO A 45 11.38 -4.13 8.21
CA PRO A 45 11.43 -3.00 9.14
C PRO A 45 12.83 -2.39 9.31
N GLU A 46 13.88 -3.20 9.39
CA GLU A 46 15.27 -2.70 9.49
C GLU A 46 15.72 -2.00 8.20
N LEU A 47 15.20 -2.46 7.05
CA LEU A 47 15.43 -1.76 5.78
C LEU A 47 14.75 -0.39 5.79
N MET A 48 13.55 -0.27 6.35
CA MET A 48 12.85 1.02 6.46
C MET A 48 13.56 1.98 7.39
N GLU A 49 14.09 1.50 8.52
CA GLU A 49 14.94 2.29 9.42
C GLU A 49 16.14 2.87 8.66
N LYS A 50 16.86 2.03 7.90
CA LYS A 50 17.99 2.47 7.05
C LYS A 50 17.59 3.47 5.98
N ILE A 51 16.43 3.29 5.34
CA ILE A 51 15.93 4.25 4.34
C ILE A 51 15.63 5.59 5.02
N GLY A 52 14.96 5.56 6.18
CA GLY A 52 14.65 6.74 6.98
C GLY A 52 15.91 7.53 7.35
N ASP A 53 16.95 6.83 7.80
CA ASP A 53 18.24 7.45 8.14
C ASP A 53 18.89 8.12 6.92
N VAL A 54 18.84 7.48 5.75
CA VAL A 54 19.42 8.01 4.50
C VAL A 54 18.69 9.28 4.02
N ILE A 55 17.37 9.34 4.19
CA ILE A 55 16.56 10.49 3.77
C ILE A 55 16.43 11.58 4.84
N GLY A 56 16.97 11.36 6.04
CA GLY A 56 16.91 12.30 7.15
C GLY A 56 15.58 12.31 7.91
N GLU A 57 14.73 11.30 7.71
CA GLU A 57 13.42 11.15 8.36
C GLU A 57 13.37 9.79 9.08
N PRO A 58 13.67 9.75 10.40
CA PRO A 58 13.71 8.49 11.14
C PRO A 58 12.34 7.77 11.14
N ILE A 59 12.36 6.53 10.62
CA ILE A 59 11.21 5.63 10.60
C ILE A 59 11.41 4.59 11.70
N ALA A 60 10.61 4.63 12.76
CA ALA A 60 10.64 3.61 13.80
C ALA A 60 9.72 2.45 13.45
N ARG A 61 10.01 1.24 13.96
CA ARG A 61 9.10 0.08 13.82
C ARG A 61 7.67 0.37 14.33
N ALA A 62 7.51 1.22 15.34
CA ALA A 62 6.21 1.63 15.85
C ALA A 62 5.40 2.52 14.88
N ASP A 63 6.06 3.14 13.90
CA ASP A 63 5.41 3.94 12.85
C ASP A 63 4.80 3.03 11.76
N ILE A 64 5.20 1.75 11.69
CA ILE A 64 4.82 0.80 10.64
C ILE A 64 3.67 -0.10 11.11
N ALA A 65 2.53 -0.01 10.44
CA ALA A 65 1.39 -0.91 10.66
C ALA A 65 1.56 -2.23 9.90
N SER A 66 2.07 -2.18 8.67
CA SER A 66 2.34 -3.35 7.82
C SER A 66 3.50 -3.06 6.88
N CYS A 67 4.33 -4.07 6.60
CA CYS A 67 5.42 -3.96 5.64
C CYS A 67 5.62 -5.31 4.97
N HIS A 68 5.44 -5.37 3.65
CA HIS A 68 5.54 -6.61 2.89
C HIS A 68 5.93 -6.38 1.44
N ARG A 69 6.43 -7.43 0.80
CA ARG A 69 6.72 -7.42 -0.63
C ARG A 69 5.47 -7.69 -1.45
N VAL A 70 5.34 -7.03 -2.59
CA VAL A 70 4.32 -7.35 -3.59
C VAL A 70 4.74 -8.65 -4.30
N PRO A 71 3.87 -9.67 -4.36
CA PRO A 71 4.17 -10.87 -5.13
C PRO A 71 4.37 -10.54 -6.62
N THR A 72 5.54 -10.87 -7.16
CA THR A 72 5.91 -10.68 -8.57
C THR A 72 6.26 -12.02 -9.22
N ARG A 73 6.08 -12.12 -10.54
CA ARG A 73 6.55 -13.29 -11.31
C ARG A 73 8.08 -13.37 -11.35
N ASP A 74 8.75 -12.22 -11.28
CA ASP A 74 10.20 -12.11 -11.24
C ASP A 74 10.70 -12.12 -9.80
N ALA A 75 11.62 -13.02 -9.46
CA ALA A 75 12.00 -13.32 -8.08
C ALA A 75 13.07 -12.37 -7.51
N GLY A 76 13.82 -11.68 -8.37
CA GLY A 76 14.98 -10.87 -7.96
C GLY A 76 14.63 -9.46 -7.49
N ILE A 77 13.59 -8.84 -8.07
CA ILE A 77 13.16 -7.46 -7.77
C ILE A 77 11.66 -7.47 -7.53
N SER A 78 11.25 -6.97 -6.37
CA SER A 78 9.84 -6.84 -5.99
C SER A 78 9.64 -5.58 -5.17
N ASN A 79 8.52 -4.92 -5.41
CA ASN A 79 8.19 -3.68 -4.71
C ASN A 79 7.87 -3.98 -3.24
N ILE A 80 8.17 -3.04 -2.36
CA ILE A 80 7.80 -3.10 -0.95
C ILE A 80 6.64 -2.14 -0.73
N ILE A 81 5.60 -2.62 -0.07
CA ILE A 81 4.50 -1.80 0.44
C ILE A 81 4.68 -1.67 1.94
N VAL A 82 4.85 -0.42 2.39
CA VAL A 82 4.76 -0.04 3.79
C VAL A 82 3.44 0.68 4.01
N GLN A 83 2.73 0.32 5.07
CA GLN A 83 1.61 1.07 5.62
C GLN A 83 2.04 1.71 6.94
N PHE A 84 1.87 3.03 7.05
CA PHE A 84 2.14 3.75 8.30
C PHE A 84 0.91 3.83 9.19
N VAL A 85 1.14 3.85 10.50
CA VAL A 85 0.10 4.08 11.51
C VAL A 85 -0.45 5.50 11.42
N ASN A 86 0.40 6.47 11.09
CA ASN A 86 0.05 7.89 10.99
C ASN A 86 0.35 8.45 9.60
N ARG A 87 -0.59 9.21 9.04
CA ARG A 87 -0.44 9.91 7.76
C ARG A 87 0.68 10.94 7.75
N GLY A 88 0.98 11.56 8.89
CA GLY A 88 2.06 12.55 8.99
C GLY A 88 3.47 11.95 8.92
N LYS A 89 3.59 10.61 9.01
CA LYS A 89 4.86 9.88 8.89
C LYS A 89 5.14 9.37 7.47
N ARG A 90 4.18 9.53 6.56
CA ARG A 90 4.31 9.17 5.15
C ARG A 90 5.10 10.24 4.38
#